data_AF-A0A0Q6PWI7-F1
#
_entry.id   AF-A0A0Q6PWI7-F1
#
_cell.length_a   1.000
_cell.length_b   1.000
_cell.length_c   1.000
_cell.angle_alpha   90.00
_cell.angle_beta   90.00
_cell.angle_gamma   90.00
#
_symmetry.space_group_name_H-M   'P 1'
#
loop_
_entity.id
_entity.type
_entity.pdbx_description
1 polymer ?
#
loop_
_entity_poly.entity_id
_entity_poly.type
_entity_poly.pdbx_seq_one_letter_code
_entity_poly.pdbx_strand_id
1 'polypeptide(L)'
;MRQAAYDQLLALARRCSRVPADADDLLQDALIEAIRVDRADFTRPEHRRWLVGVMRNKVRMAARGATRSRLRDSAWQAARHPQPVADETPISALLASLPPALKSVAALALSGHDRREIAYLLRLDDVTLRQRISTLGKRLRAAGLALPEGTPGLGLNLAYGRIRDALLPALLREGGVFASHDPDGHLFIVRRAPR
;
A
#
# COMPACT_ATOMS: atom_id res chain seq x y z
N MET A 1 -20.02 -7.65 32.90
CA MET A 1 -21.29 -7.02 32.45
C MET A 1 -22.37 -8.09 32.39
N ARG A 2 -23.59 -7.84 32.87
CA ARG A 2 -24.69 -8.82 32.78
C ARG A 2 -25.12 -9.00 31.31
N GLN A 3 -25.42 -10.23 30.88
CA GLN A 3 -25.78 -10.56 29.49
C GLN A 3 -26.89 -9.65 28.93
N ALA A 4 -27.96 -9.45 29.71
CA ALA A 4 -29.08 -8.59 29.32
C ALA A 4 -28.69 -7.11 29.07
N ALA A 5 -27.66 -6.58 29.75
CA ALA A 5 -27.19 -5.23 29.53
C ALA A 5 -26.37 -5.11 28.24
N TYR A 6 -25.58 -6.16 27.91
CA TYR A 6 -24.87 -6.24 26.65
C TYR A 6 -25.84 -6.28 25.46
N ASP A 7 -26.87 -7.12 25.53
CA ASP A 7 -27.86 -7.27 24.46
C ASP A 7 -28.61 -5.96 24.16
N GLN A 8 -28.89 -5.16 25.20
CA GLN A 8 -29.50 -3.83 25.04
C GLN A 8 -28.56 -2.84 24.34
N LEU A 9 -27.27 -2.85 24.69
CA LEU A 9 -26.27 -1.99 24.03
C LEU A 9 -26.05 -2.42 22.58
N LEU A 10 -26.07 -3.72 22.30
CA LEU A 10 -25.96 -4.24 20.95
C LEU A 10 -27.18 -3.87 20.09
N ALA A 11 -28.38 -3.90 20.67
CA ALA A 11 -29.58 -3.40 19.99
C ALA A 11 -29.46 -1.90 19.64
N LEU A 12 -28.80 -1.10 20.48
CA LEU A 12 -28.52 0.31 20.19
C LEU A 12 -27.46 0.47 19.09
N ALA A 13 -26.40 -0.34 19.09
CA ALA A 13 -25.39 -0.35 18.05
C ALA A 13 -25.97 -0.73 16.68
N ARG A 14 -26.85 -1.74 16.63
CA ARG A 14 -27.59 -2.15 15.43
C ARG A 14 -28.51 -1.06 14.88
N ARG A 15 -29.04 -0.18 15.73
CA ARG A 15 -29.83 0.99 15.29
C ARG A 15 -28.96 2.12 14.74
N CYS A 16 -27.68 2.16 15.11
CA CYS A 16 -26.73 3.16 14.65
C CYS A 16 -26.01 2.73 13.37
N SER A 17 -25.75 1.44 13.20
CA SER A 17 -25.17 0.86 11.99
C SER A 17 -26.24 0.53 10.95
N ARG A 18 -25.93 0.72 9.66
CA ARG A 18 -26.77 0.23 8.55
C ARG A 18 -26.45 -1.22 8.15
N VAL A 19 -25.32 -1.75 8.63
CA VAL A 19 -24.83 -3.10 8.31
C VAL A 19 -24.78 -3.90 9.62
N PRO A 20 -25.47 -5.05 9.71
CA PRO A 20 -25.50 -5.86 10.93
C PRO A 20 -24.12 -6.35 11.38
N ALA A 21 -23.23 -6.70 10.43
CA ALA A 21 -21.88 -7.17 10.71
C ALA A 21 -21.00 -6.13 11.42
N ASP A 22 -21.25 -4.84 11.20
CA ASP A 22 -20.48 -3.75 11.80
C ASP A 22 -20.95 -3.41 13.23
N ALA A 23 -22.10 -3.95 13.67
CA ALA A 23 -22.71 -3.53 14.93
C ALA A 23 -21.98 -4.06 16.17
N ASP A 24 -21.44 -5.29 16.09
CA ASP A 24 -20.65 -5.88 17.17
C ASP A 24 -19.32 -5.15 17.33
N ASP A 25 -18.61 -4.92 16.22
CA ASP A 25 -17.35 -4.16 16.19
C ASP A 25 -17.56 -2.73 16.68
N LEU A 26 -18.63 -2.07 16.23
CA LEU A 26 -18.99 -0.71 16.66
C LEU A 26 -19.24 -0.63 18.17
N LEU A 27 -19.91 -1.63 18.74
CA LEU A 27 -20.14 -1.70 20.17
C LEU A 27 -18.83 -1.93 20.93
N GLN A 28 -18.00 -2.88 20.47
CA GLN A 28 -16.73 -3.20 21.10
C GLN A 28 -15.81 -1.98 21.15
N ASP A 29 -15.69 -1.27 20.04
CA ASP A 29 -14.95 -0.02 19.94
C ASP A 29 -15.45 1.06 20.91
N ALA A 30 -16.78 1.20 21.03
CA ALA A 30 -17.37 2.16 21.94
C ALA A 30 -17.13 1.79 23.41
N LEU A 31 -17.14 0.50 23.75
CA LEU A 31 -16.84 0.00 25.09
C LEU A 31 -15.37 0.24 25.47
N ILE A 32 -14.44 0.04 24.54
CA ILE A 32 -13.01 0.35 24.75
C ILE A 32 -12.83 1.84 25.07
N GLU A 33 -13.48 2.74 24.32
CA GLU A 33 -13.44 4.17 24.60
C GLU A 33 -14.08 4.51 25.96
N ALA A 34 -15.18 3.85 26.32
CA ALA A 34 -15.81 4.04 27.63
C ALA A 34 -14.88 3.68 28.78
N ILE A 35 -14.08 2.62 28.65
CA ILE A 35 -13.07 2.24 29.65
C ILE A 35 -11.95 3.28 29.71
N ARG A 36 -11.47 3.76 28.55
CA ARG A 36 -10.38 4.75 28.48
C ARG A 36 -10.72 6.07 29.16
N VAL A 37 -11.96 6.52 29.08
CA VAL A 37 -12.40 7.80 29.68
C VAL A 37 -13.13 7.63 31.01
N ASP A 38 -13.03 6.45 31.62
CA ASP A 38 -13.63 6.11 32.92
C ASP A 38 -15.16 6.31 32.97
N ARG A 39 -15.86 5.88 31.90
CA ARG A 39 -17.33 5.93 31.74
C ARG A 39 -17.95 4.55 31.51
N ALA A 40 -17.30 3.49 31.99
CA ALA A 40 -17.75 2.11 31.82
C ALA A 40 -18.91 1.70 32.74
N ASP A 41 -19.34 2.58 33.67
CA ASP A 41 -20.54 2.34 34.48
C ASP A 41 -21.83 2.65 33.69
N PHE A 42 -22.36 1.63 33.02
CA PHE A 42 -23.58 1.75 32.21
C PHE A 42 -24.87 1.60 33.02
N THR A 43 -24.82 1.51 34.35
CA THR A 43 -26.04 1.66 35.16
C THR A 43 -26.57 3.10 35.08
N ARG A 44 -25.64 4.05 34.89
CA ARG A 44 -25.89 5.48 34.77
C ARG A 44 -26.42 5.86 33.39
N PRO A 45 -27.57 6.55 33.29
CA PRO A 45 -28.17 6.91 32.01
C PRO A 45 -27.35 7.94 31.22
N GLU A 46 -26.53 8.77 31.86
CA GLU A 46 -25.60 9.68 31.19
C GLU A 46 -24.52 8.94 30.39
N HIS A 47 -23.93 7.88 30.95
CA HIS A 47 -22.88 7.09 30.30
C HIS A 47 -23.44 6.32 29.10
N ARG A 48 -24.66 5.79 29.21
CA ARG A 48 -25.36 5.15 28.08
C ARG A 48 -25.63 6.14 26.94
N ARG A 49 -26.11 7.35 27.25
CA ARG A 49 -26.34 8.40 26.24
C ARG A 49 -25.04 8.85 25.57
N TRP A 50 -23.97 8.98 26.34
CA TRP A 50 -22.64 9.28 25.82
C TRP A 50 -22.14 8.19 24.87
N LEU A 51 -22.29 6.91 25.23
CA LEU A 51 -21.89 5.76 24.41
C LEU A 51 -22.62 5.73 23.06
N VAL A 52 -23.93 6.05 23.05
CA VAL A 52 -24.71 6.20 21.80
C VAL A 52 -24.16 7.34 20.93
N GLY A 53 -23.71 8.45 21.55
CA GLY A 53 -23.02 9.53 20.86
C GLY A 53 -21.71 9.07 20.20
N VAL A 54 -20.89 8.29 20.91
CA VAL A 54 -19.64 7.71 20.39
C VAL A 54 -19.91 6.81 19.20
N MET A 55 -20.88 5.89 19.31
CA MET A 55 -21.28 4.99 18.23
C MET A 55 -21.71 5.78 16.97
N ARG A 56 -22.55 6.80 17.12
CA ARG A 56 -22.97 7.67 15.99
C ARG A 56 -21.80 8.42 15.34
N ASN A 57 -20.85 8.88 16.15
CA ASN A 57 -19.68 9.59 15.62
C ASN A 57 -18.77 8.65 14.82
N LYS A 58 -18.54 7.44 15.32
CA LYS A 58 -17.78 6.40 14.63
C LYS A 58 -18.41 6.03 13.29
N VAL A 59 -19.73 5.79 13.24
CA VAL A 59 -20.45 5.54 11.97
C VAL A 59 -20.30 6.71 10.99
N ARG A 60 -20.41 7.96 11.48
CA ARG A 60 -20.21 9.15 10.63
C ARG A 60 -18.79 9.25 10.08
N MET A 61 -17.77 8.93 10.89
CA MET A 61 -16.38 8.92 10.44
C MET A 61 -16.11 7.79 9.43
N ALA A 62 -16.66 6.59 9.66
CA ALA A 62 -16.56 5.48 8.73
C ALA A 62 -17.19 5.82 7.38
N ALA A 63 -18.37 6.44 7.37
CA ALA A 63 -19.02 6.90 6.13
C ALA A 63 -18.15 7.92 5.36
N ARG A 64 -17.50 8.86 6.06
CA ARG A 64 -16.54 9.82 5.45
C ARG A 64 -15.27 9.14 4.92
N GLY A 65 -14.80 8.08 5.59
CA GLY A 65 -13.69 7.24 5.12
C GLY A 65 -14.04 6.47 3.85
N ALA A 66 -15.23 5.87 3.80
CA ALA A 66 -15.72 5.09 2.67
C ALA A 66 -15.86 5.92 1.39
N THR A 67 -16.30 7.18 1.48
CA THR A 67 -16.36 8.08 0.31
C THR A 67 -14.98 8.34 -0.27
N ARG A 68 -13.96 8.57 0.57
CA ARG A 68 -12.56 8.76 0.12
C ARG A 68 -11.94 7.48 -0.43
N SER A 69 -12.29 6.32 0.12
CA SER A 69 -11.84 5.02 -0.41
C SER A 69 -12.45 4.74 -1.77
N ARG A 70 -13.76 4.96 -1.95
CA ARG A 70 -14.45 4.76 -3.23
C ARG A 70 -13.92 5.65 -4.35
N LEU A 71 -13.53 6.89 -4.03
CA LEU A 71 -12.85 7.79 -4.98
C LEU A 71 -11.47 7.27 -5.41
N ARG A 72 -10.75 6.58 -4.52
CA ARG A 72 -9.45 5.97 -4.84
C ARG A 72 -9.62 4.66 -5.62
N ASP A 73 -10.57 3.82 -5.24
CA ASP A 73 -10.81 2.53 -5.87
C ASP A 73 -11.40 2.67 -7.28
N SER A 74 -12.28 3.66 -7.50
CA SER A 74 -12.80 3.97 -8.85
C SER A 74 -11.71 4.53 -9.76
N ALA A 75 -10.82 5.38 -9.23
CA ALA A 75 -9.65 5.87 -9.98
C ALA A 75 -8.67 4.73 -10.32
N TRP A 76 -8.48 3.76 -9.43
CA TRP A 76 -7.62 2.59 -9.67
C TRP A 76 -8.20 1.64 -10.73
N GLN A 77 -9.53 1.44 -10.76
CA GLN A 77 -10.18 0.65 -11.80
C GLN A 77 -10.17 1.36 -13.17
N ALA A 78 -10.34 2.69 -13.19
CA ALA A 78 -10.28 3.48 -14.42
C ALA A 78 -8.85 3.58 -15.02
N ALA A 79 -7.80 3.45 -14.20
CA ALA A 79 -6.40 3.45 -14.64
C ALA A 79 -5.92 2.11 -15.23
N ARG A 80 -6.78 1.08 -15.25
CA ARG A 80 -6.43 -0.25 -15.75
C ARG A 80 -6.61 -0.30 -17.26
N HIS A 81 -5.60 0.18 -17.99
CA HIS A 81 -5.50 -0.04 -19.43
C HIS A 81 -5.44 -1.55 -19.72
N PRO A 82 -6.13 -2.07 -20.76
CA PRO A 82 -5.92 -3.43 -21.23
C PRO A 82 -4.44 -3.56 -21.62
N GLN A 83 -3.73 -4.53 -21.05
CA GLN A 83 -2.38 -4.82 -21.51
C GLN A 83 -2.46 -5.30 -22.96
N PRO A 84 -1.75 -4.67 -23.91
CA PRO A 84 -1.57 -5.28 -25.22
C PRO A 84 -0.79 -6.58 -25.03
N VAL A 85 -1.20 -7.62 -25.76
CA VAL A 85 -0.49 -8.88 -25.87
C VAL A 85 0.95 -8.55 -26.30
N ALA A 86 1.92 -8.96 -25.49
CA ALA A 86 3.32 -8.63 -25.72
C ALA A 86 3.82 -9.41 -26.94
N ASP A 87 3.85 -8.77 -28.10
CA ASP A 87 4.83 -9.10 -29.13
C ASP A 87 6.22 -8.91 -28.50
N GLU A 88 7.12 -9.88 -28.69
CA GLU A 88 8.51 -9.81 -28.23
C GLU A 88 9.16 -8.51 -28.75
N THR A 89 9.24 -7.52 -27.87
CA THR A 89 9.17 -6.10 -28.25
C THR A 89 10.57 -5.50 -28.51
N PRO A 90 10.72 -4.52 -29.42
CA PRO A 90 11.95 -3.73 -29.71
C PRO A 90 12.75 -3.19 -28.51
N ILE A 91 12.17 -3.23 -27.30
CA ILE A 91 12.79 -2.86 -26.03
C ILE A 91 13.98 -3.77 -25.69
N SER A 92 13.87 -5.09 -25.90
CA SER A 92 14.93 -6.05 -25.55
C SER A 92 16.19 -5.82 -26.40
N ALA A 93 16.01 -5.62 -27.72
CA ALA A 93 17.08 -5.29 -28.66
C ALA A 93 17.73 -3.94 -28.33
N LEU A 94 16.93 -2.93 -27.94
CA LEU A 94 17.45 -1.65 -27.51
C LEU A 94 18.30 -1.76 -26.23
N LEU A 95 17.80 -2.46 -25.21
CA LEU A 95 18.55 -2.71 -23.97
C LEU A 95 19.85 -3.49 -24.25
N ALA A 96 19.83 -4.43 -25.20
CA ALA A 96 21.01 -5.16 -25.63
C ALA A 96 22.06 -4.26 -26.34
N SER A 97 21.63 -3.21 -27.05
CA SER A 97 22.52 -2.24 -27.71
C SER A 97 23.09 -1.14 -26.81
N LEU A 98 22.65 -1.06 -25.54
CA LEU A 98 23.18 -0.07 -24.60
C LEU A 98 24.67 -0.34 -24.26
N PRO A 99 25.50 0.71 -24.11
CA PRO A 99 26.83 0.60 -23.54
C PRO A 99 26.78 0.00 -22.13
N PRO A 100 27.81 -0.75 -21.70
CA PRO A 100 27.82 -1.43 -20.39
C PRO A 100 27.48 -0.50 -19.21
N ALA A 101 28.04 0.71 -19.20
CA ALA A 101 27.79 1.70 -18.15
C ALA A 101 26.32 2.16 -18.08
N LEU A 102 25.59 2.17 -19.20
CA LEU A 102 24.17 2.51 -19.26
C LEU A 102 23.29 1.30 -18.97
N LYS A 103 23.72 0.09 -19.35
CA LYS A 103 23.04 -1.17 -19.00
C LYS A 103 22.92 -1.34 -17.49
N SER A 104 24.00 -1.12 -16.74
CA SER A 104 23.98 -1.24 -15.29
C SER A 104 23.02 -0.23 -14.63
N VAL A 105 23.02 1.02 -15.11
CA VAL A 105 22.09 2.05 -14.61
C VAL A 105 20.64 1.69 -14.97
N ALA A 106 20.38 1.24 -16.19
CA ALA A 106 19.06 0.82 -16.64
C ALA A 106 18.53 -0.36 -15.83
N ALA A 107 19.35 -1.39 -15.60
CA ALA A 107 18.99 -2.57 -14.82
C ALA A 107 18.63 -2.20 -13.36
N LEU A 108 19.41 -1.33 -12.73
CA LEU A 108 19.14 -0.88 -11.36
C LEU A 108 17.89 0.01 -11.30
N ALA A 109 17.70 0.94 -12.23
CA ALA A 109 16.51 1.79 -12.27
C ALA A 109 15.22 0.97 -12.51
N LEU A 110 15.26 -0.02 -13.41
CA LEU A 110 14.12 -0.91 -13.71
C LEU A 110 13.83 -1.89 -12.56
N SER A 111 14.85 -2.30 -11.80
CA SER A 111 14.65 -3.08 -10.58
C SER A 111 14.12 -2.26 -9.41
N GLY A 112 14.04 -0.93 -9.54
CA GLY A 112 13.42 -0.04 -8.57
C GLY A 112 14.41 0.69 -7.66
N HIS A 113 15.70 0.69 -7.99
CA HIS A 113 16.70 1.39 -7.19
C HIS A 113 16.62 2.90 -7.35
N ASP A 114 16.74 3.61 -6.24
CA ASP A 114 16.77 5.07 -6.25
C ASP A 114 18.11 5.65 -6.73
N ARG A 115 18.14 6.97 -6.96
CA ARG A 115 19.35 7.65 -7.45
C ARG A 115 20.54 7.49 -6.48
N ARG A 116 20.29 7.51 -5.17
CA ARG A 116 21.33 7.36 -4.13
C ARG A 116 21.86 5.94 -4.09
N GLU A 117 20.97 4.95 -4.19
CA GLU A 117 21.33 3.53 -4.27
C GLU A 117 22.14 3.21 -5.51
N ILE A 118 21.74 3.72 -6.67
CA ILE A 118 22.48 3.53 -7.92
C ILE A 118 23.87 4.17 -7.83
N ALA A 119 23.97 5.39 -7.29
CA ALA A 119 25.26 6.06 -7.07
C ALA A 119 26.16 5.22 -6.18
N TYR A 120 25.62 4.70 -5.08
CA TYR A 120 26.35 3.87 -4.12
C TYR A 120 26.83 2.56 -4.74
N LEU A 121 25.93 1.79 -5.38
CA LEU A 121 26.23 0.48 -5.96
C LEU A 121 27.23 0.56 -7.11
N LEU A 122 27.13 1.59 -7.94
CA LEU A 122 28.02 1.78 -9.09
C LEU A 122 29.24 2.65 -8.77
N ARG A 123 29.40 3.09 -7.52
CA ARG A 123 30.46 4.00 -7.05
C ARG A 123 30.60 5.25 -7.93
N LEU A 124 29.48 5.87 -8.24
CA LEU A 124 29.42 7.06 -9.09
C LEU A 124 29.23 8.30 -8.24
N ASP A 125 29.89 9.38 -8.63
CA ASP A 125 29.50 10.71 -8.18
C ASP A 125 28.17 11.14 -8.82
N ASP A 126 27.57 12.16 -8.22
CA ASP A 126 26.27 12.68 -8.59
C ASP A 126 26.21 13.30 -10.00
N VAL A 127 27.33 13.87 -10.47
CA VAL A 127 27.45 14.43 -11.82
C VAL A 127 27.46 13.32 -12.86
N THR A 128 28.30 12.30 -12.66
CA THR A 128 28.40 11.13 -13.52
C THR A 128 27.07 10.38 -13.59
N LEU A 129 26.38 10.22 -12.47
CA LEU A 129 25.07 9.57 -12.45
C LEU A 129 24.01 10.38 -13.22
N ARG A 130 23.96 11.70 -13.02
CA ARG A 130 23.06 12.58 -13.80
C ARG A 130 23.32 12.46 -15.30
N GLN A 131 24.58 12.46 -15.72
CA GLN A 131 24.96 12.32 -17.12
C GLN A 131 24.50 10.98 -17.69
N ARG A 132 24.68 9.88 -16.94
CA ARG A 132 24.25 8.54 -17.38
C ARG A 132 22.72 8.43 -17.48
N ILE A 133 21.98 8.94 -16.51
CA ILE A 133 20.51 8.95 -16.55
C ILE A 133 19.99 9.81 -17.72
N SER A 134 20.57 10.99 -17.92
CA SER A 134 20.22 11.88 -19.04
C SER A 134 20.49 11.21 -20.39
N THR A 135 21.66 10.59 -20.55
CA THR A 135 22.05 9.87 -21.77
C THR A 135 21.13 8.67 -22.03
N LEU A 136 20.80 7.91 -20.99
CA LEU A 136 19.85 6.80 -21.07
C LEU A 136 18.47 7.29 -21.53
N GLY A 137 17.95 8.36 -20.92
CA GLY A 137 16.66 8.94 -21.30
C GLY A 137 16.64 9.53 -22.71
N LYS A 138 17.75 10.06 -23.22
CA LYS A 138 17.87 10.49 -24.63
C LYS A 138 17.80 9.30 -25.60
N ARG A 139 18.52 8.21 -25.30
CA ARG A 139 18.52 7.00 -26.13
C ARG A 139 17.17 6.30 -26.17
N LEU A 140 16.50 6.21 -25.02
CA LEU A 140 15.16 5.62 -24.95
C LEU A 140 14.14 6.43 -25.76
N ARG A 141 14.17 7.76 -25.64
CA ARG A 141 13.33 8.67 -26.45
C ARG A 141 13.60 8.56 -27.95
N ALA A 142 14.87 8.49 -28.35
CA ALA A 142 15.26 8.32 -29.75
C ALA A 142 14.74 6.99 -30.35
N ALA A 143 14.55 5.97 -29.51
CA ALA A 143 13.97 4.69 -29.91
C ALA A 143 12.43 4.65 -29.85
N GLY A 144 11.77 5.80 -29.64
CA GLY A 144 10.31 5.89 -29.54
C GLY A 144 9.74 5.32 -28.24
N LEU A 145 10.58 4.95 -27.27
CA LEU A 145 10.16 4.51 -25.96
C LEU A 145 10.04 5.73 -25.05
N ALA A 146 8.81 6.08 -24.68
CA ALA A 146 8.62 6.92 -23.51
C ALA A 146 9.16 6.15 -22.30
N LEU A 147 10.05 6.75 -21.50
CA LEU A 147 10.21 6.26 -20.14
C LEU A 147 8.81 6.32 -19.52
N PRO A 148 8.29 5.22 -18.95
CA PRO A 148 7.05 5.30 -18.19
C PRO A 148 7.21 6.43 -17.17
N GLU A 149 6.22 7.33 -17.09
CA GLU A 149 6.22 8.40 -16.11
C GLU A 149 6.42 7.78 -14.72
N GLY A 150 7.54 8.10 -14.09
CA GLY A 150 7.97 7.42 -12.87
C GLY A 150 8.55 6.03 -13.11
N THR A 151 9.65 5.90 -13.88
CA THR A 151 10.55 4.74 -13.76
C THR A 151 10.79 4.50 -12.28
N PRO A 152 10.29 3.39 -11.70
CA PRO A 152 9.93 3.35 -10.29
C PRO A 152 11.07 3.84 -9.40
N GLY A 153 12.30 3.38 -9.62
CA GLY A 153 13.42 3.77 -8.76
C GLY A 153 13.72 5.28 -8.70
N LEU A 154 13.64 6.02 -9.82
CA LEU A 154 14.22 7.37 -9.90
C LEU A 154 13.42 8.49 -9.22
N GLY A 155 12.19 8.22 -8.78
CA GLY A 155 11.30 9.19 -8.12
C GLY A 155 10.75 8.73 -6.77
N LEU A 156 11.24 7.61 -6.25
CA LEU A 156 10.73 6.99 -5.04
C LEU A 156 11.64 7.28 -3.84
N ASN A 157 11.03 7.52 -2.67
CA ASN A 157 11.74 7.79 -1.40
C ASN A 157 12.06 6.53 -0.58
N LEU A 158 11.70 5.35 -1.09
CA LEU A 158 11.92 4.06 -0.44
C LEU A 158 12.98 3.28 -1.22
N ALA A 159 13.71 2.43 -0.53
CA ALA A 159 14.72 1.53 -1.09
C ALA A 159 14.07 0.33 -1.81
N TYR A 160 13.24 0.58 -2.84
CA TYR A 160 12.43 -0.45 -3.50
C TYR A 160 13.29 -1.57 -4.12
N GLY A 161 14.50 -1.26 -4.59
CA GLY A 161 15.46 -2.26 -5.06
C GLY A 161 15.82 -3.27 -3.96
N ARG A 162 16.23 -2.77 -2.78
CA ARG A 162 16.56 -3.62 -1.62
C ARG A 162 15.36 -4.39 -1.08
N ILE A 163 14.19 -3.75 -1.06
CA ILE A 163 12.93 -4.40 -0.67
C ILE A 163 12.66 -5.57 -1.61
N ARG A 164 12.73 -5.37 -2.93
CA ARG A 164 12.51 -6.43 -3.93
C ARG A 164 13.54 -7.55 -3.81
N ASP A 165 14.82 -7.22 -3.63
CA ASP A 165 15.89 -8.20 -3.42
C ASP A 165 15.67 -9.05 -2.17
N ALA A 166 15.10 -8.47 -1.10
CA ALA A 166 14.78 -9.19 0.13
C ALA A 166 13.50 -10.04 0.04
N LEU A 167 12.55 -9.66 -0.81
CA LEU A 167 11.24 -10.32 -0.91
C LEU A 167 11.33 -11.74 -1.48
N LEU A 168 12.14 -11.97 -2.52
CA LEU A 168 12.23 -13.29 -3.14
C LEU A 168 12.83 -14.36 -2.21
N PRO A 169 13.99 -14.13 -1.55
CA PRO A 169 14.53 -15.09 -0.58
C PRO A 169 13.59 -15.34 0.60
N ALA A 170 12.89 -14.29 1.07
CA ALA A 170 11.96 -14.42 2.18
C ALA A 170 10.71 -15.22 1.77
N LEU A 171 10.16 -14.98 0.58
CA LEU A 171 9.04 -15.76 0.02
C LEU A 171 9.36 -17.26 -0.05
N LEU A 172 10.55 -17.59 -0.56
CA LEU A 172 11.01 -18.98 -0.70
C LEU A 172 11.21 -19.65 0.66
N ARG A 173 11.78 -18.94 1.64
CA ARG A 173 12.01 -19.46 3.00
C ARG A 173 10.72 -19.78 3.73
N GLU A 174 9.73 -18.91 3.61
CA GLU A 174 8.46 -19.03 4.33
C GLU A 174 7.42 -19.90 3.58
N GLY A 175 7.76 -20.44 2.41
CA GLY A 175 6.82 -21.21 1.58
C GLY A 175 5.57 -20.41 1.18
N GLY A 176 5.72 -19.09 1.02
CA GLY A 176 4.61 -18.20 0.72
C GLY A 176 4.16 -18.31 -0.74
N VAL A 177 2.94 -17.82 -1.00
CA VAL A 177 2.38 -17.71 -2.34
C VAL A 177 2.73 -16.36 -2.97
N PHE A 178 2.83 -15.32 -2.14
CA PHE A 178 3.08 -13.95 -2.57
C PHE A 178 3.82 -13.17 -1.47
N ALA A 179 4.73 -12.27 -1.87
CA ALA A 179 5.41 -11.36 -0.95
C ALA A 179 5.38 -9.94 -1.51
N SER A 180 5.15 -8.96 -0.64
CA SER A 180 5.13 -7.53 -0.97
C SER A 180 5.54 -6.71 0.26
N HIS A 181 5.49 -5.40 0.14
CA HIS A 181 5.69 -4.48 1.24
C HIS A 181 4.52 -3.49 1.38
N ASP A 182 4.36 -2.91 2.56
CA ASP A 182 3.40 -1.83 2.81
C ASP A 182 3.97 -0.46 2.38
N PRO A 183 3.19 0.65 2.40
CA PRO A 183 3.69 1.98 2.02
C PRO A 183 4.87 2.47 2.86
N ASP A 184 5.06 1.95 4.07
CA ASP A 184 6.15 2.30 4.98
C ASP A 184 7.42 1.46 4.72
N GLY A 185 7.30 0.39 3.93
CA GLY A 185 8.41 -0.48 3.52
C GLY A 185 8.54 -1.76 4.33
N HIS A 186 7.57 -2.07 5.21
CA HIS A 186 7.53 -3.32 5.94
C HIS A 186 7.18 -4.48 5.01
N LEU A 187 8.03 -5.50 5.00
CA LEU A 187 7.83 -6.71 4.19
C LEU A 187 6.74 -7.58 4.80
N PHE A 188 5.86 -8.11 3.96
CA PHE A 188 4.88 -9.11 4.35
C PHE A 188 4.81 -10.25 3.34
N ILE A 189 4.48 -11.44 3.83
CA ILE A 189 4.37 -12.66 3.04
C ILE A 189 2.99 -13.26 3.27
N VAL A 190 2.30 -13.58 2.18
CA VAL A 190 1.01 -14.26 2.17
C VAL A 190 1.26 -15.73 1.90
N ARG A 191 0.89 -16.58 2.87
CA ARG A 191 0.97 -18.04 2.76
C ARG A 191 -0.42 -18.66 2.70
N ARG A 192 -0.54 -19.81 2.05
CA ARG A 192 -1.77 -20.60 2.09
C ARG A 192 -1.90 -21.24 3.46
N ALA A 193 -3.10 -21.25 4.04
CA ALA A 193 -3.35 -21.98 5.28
C ALA A 193 -3.13 -23.49 5.04
N PRO A 194 -2.48 -24.21 5.96
CA PRO A 194 -2.43 -25.67 5.90
C PRO A 194 -3.86 -26.21 5.94
N ARG A 195 -4.16 -27.15 5.05
CA ARG A 195 -5.43 -27.89 5.03
C ARG A 195 -5.49 -28.91 6.15
#